data_AF-A0A367J5D7-F1
#
_entry.id   AF-A0A367J5D7-F1
#
_cell.length_a   1.000
_cell.length_b   1.000
_cell.length_c   1.000
_cell.angle_alpha   90.00
_cell.angle_beta   90.00
_cell.angle_gamma   90.00
#
_symmetry.space_group_name_H-M   'P 1'
#
loop_
_entity.id
_entity.type
_entity.pdbx_description
1 polymer ?
#
loop_
_entity_poly.entity_id
_entity_poly.type
_entity_poly.pdbx_seq_one_letter_code
_entity_poly.pdbx_strand_id
1 'polypeptide(L)'
;DQPTPFVPDQDCFDRKKADKQRFEEQEKSQEELNERVKDLHKQLDDLKKEILQPGGLIKVFDIIKHTRDIQDLPPSLKKAFEWGRINFAFALRKQFTMVDTAADNLNNLKRTHSLMPYRTISMILKLSNPMSMMKSILDLFLAQPFGSRSLFQRILISNLSQESKSFQKAIEDLEQEIGHANLCEKVYNAVHTSKSDEWQDYTSPTEELLAVLRNDDIKPILSDTELSLCDNNSDEGKKLIKHLYRLWESYAKQKEHDIAMELVFQGVTGDILKECISVFYGPLAQVYKAADISTTIRHVSLFIDDLLNTIEQQDKSIQSFIDLVKRHEQRFYDFVYNVHTQDASDIFNELIKYVDTLFTFMFDGLPGKIDINHSIEQAGITTPELKDQLMSEVNSLCEYRYKQKMYRFERAKKKIMLDNNNNSDSAPQDLEDYYSSEESSSESSLITNMTNDSENIHPFPVLLLIPKVTPYFIQDVIQLLPSTGA
;
A
#
# COMPACT_ATOMS: atom_id res chain seq x y z
N ASP A 1 -23.92 23.09 -34.07
CA ASP A 1 -23.15 23.38 -32.85
C ASP A 1 -21.90 24.13 -33.20
N GLN A 2 -21.86 25.42 -32.87
CA GLN A 2 -20.65 26.23 -33.00
C GLN A 2 -19.71 25.87 -31.84
N PRO A 3 -18.41 25.64 -32.08
CA PRO A 3 -17.45 25.40 -31.00
C PRO A 3 -17.43 26.61 -30.07
N THR A 4 -17.64 26.37 -28.77
CA THR A 4 -17.48 27.40 -27.74
C THR A 4 -16.07 27.99 -27.82
N PRO A 5 -15.92 29.31 -27.96
CA PRO A 5 -14.59 29.93 -28.00
C PRO A 5 -13.90 29.71 -26.65
N PHE A 6 -12.70 29.12 -26.68
CA PHE A 6 -11.86 28.94 -25.50
C PHE A 6 -11.41 30.32 -24.99
N VAL A 7 -11.85 30.69 -23.79
CA VAL A 7 -11.43 31.90 -23.09
C VAL A 7 -10.61 31.48 -21.87
N PRO A 8 -9.28 31.65 -21.87
CA PRO A 8 -8.40 31.09 -20.84
C PRO A 8 -8.79 31.45 -19.40
N ASP A 9 -9.21 32.70 -19.16
CA ASP A 9 -9.61 33.17 -17.84
C ASP A 9 -10.91 32.52 -17.35
N GLN A 10 -11.83 32.25 -18.27
CA GLN A 10 -13.11 31.64 -17.96
C GLN A 10 -12.98 30.12 -17.73
N ASP A 11 -12.15 29.44 -18.54
CA ASP A 11 -11.80 28.03 -18.32
C ASP A 11 -11.06 27.83 -16.98
N CYS A 12 -10.12 28.73 -16.64
CA CYS A 12 -9.42 28.71 -15.35
C CYS A 12 -10.40 28.91 -14.17
N PHE A 13 -11.34 29.84 -14.29
CA PHE A 13 -12.36 30.07 -13.28
C PHE A 13 -13.30 28.87 -13.13
N ASP A 14 -13.74 28.29 -14.24
CA ASP A 14 -14.64 27.14 -14.25
C ASP A 14 -13.95 25.88 -13.67
N ARG A 15 -12.67 25.67 -13.97
CA ARG A 15 -11.85 24.60 -13.34
C ARG A 15 -11.71 24.82 -11.84
N LYS A 16 -11.33 26.03 -11.39
CA LYS A 16 -11.25 26.35 -9.95
C LYS A 16 -12.58 26.13 -9.24
N LYS A 17 -13.70 26.50 -9.88
CA LYS A 17 -15.04 26.29 -9.33
C LYS A 17 -15.38 24.80 -9.24
N ALA A 18 -15.08 24.03 -10.28
CA ALA A 18 -15.29 22.58 -10.29
C ALA A 18 -14.40 21.86 -9.27
N ASP A 19 -13.14 22.26 -9.13
CA ASP A 19 -12.22 21.72 -8.12
C ASP A 19 -12.71 22.03 -6.70
N LYS A 20 -13.19 23.26 -6.47
CA LYS A 20 -13.77 23.64 -5.19
C LYS A 20 -15.03 22.84 -4.86
N GLN A 21 -15.92 22.65 -5.83
CA GLN A 21 -17.12 21.83 -5.66
C GLN A 21 -16.77 20.37 -5.35
N ARG A 22 -15.78 19.79 -6.05
CA ARG A 22 -15.28 18.44 -5.79
C ARG A 22 -14.73 18.30 -4.37
N PHE A 23 -13.95 19.28 -3.92
CA PHE A 23 -13.40 19.30 -2.56
C PHE A 23 -14.50 19.42 -1.50
N GLU A 24 -15.44 20.35 -1.68
CA GLU A 24 -16.59 20.52 -0.76
C GLU A 24 -17.49 19.27 -0.71
N GLU A 25 -17.71 18.59 -1.84
CA GLU A 25 -18.45 17.32 -1.89
C GLU A 25 -17.69 16.18 -1.21
N GLN A 26 -16.36 16.15 -1.34
CA GLN A 26 -15.50 15.18 -0.69
C GLN A 26 -15.49 15.36 0.82
N GLU A 27 -15.38 16.59 1.30
CA GLU A 27 -15.38 16.92 2.72
C GLU A 27 -16.71 16.55 3.38
N LYS A 28 -17.84 16.96 2.78
CA LYS A 28 -19.18 16.57 3.25
C LYS A 28 -19.39 15.05 3.27
N SER A 29 -18.94 14.37 2.21
CA SER A 29 -19.00 12.90 2.12
C SER A 29 -18.18 12.22 3.22
N GLN A 30 -17.01 12.79 3.54
CA GLN A 30 -16.13 12.27 4.58
C GLN A 30 -16.70 12.53 5.98
N GLU A 31 -17.32 13.69 6.20
CA GLU A 31 -17.96 14.03 7.46
C GLU A 31 -19.16 13.13 7.75
N GLU A 32 -20.07 12.95 6.78
CA GLU A 32 -21.21 12.02 6.88
C GLU A 32 -20.75 10.58 7.17
N LEU A 33 -19.62 10.17 6.59
CA LEU A 33 -19.03 8.85 6.85
C LEU A 33 -18.43 8.78 8.25
N ASN A 34 -17.66 9.78 8.65
CA ASN A 34 -17.03 9.83 9.98
C ASN A 34 -18.09 9.75 11.07
N GLU A 35 -19.23 10.43 10.92
CA GLU A 35 -20.35 10.32 11.85
C GLU A 35 -20.93 8.89 11.89
N ARG A 36 -21.22 8.29 10.74
CA ARG A 36 -21.77 6.91 10.67
C ARG A 36 -20.80 5.86 11.21
N VAL A 37 -19.51 6.00 10.88
CA VAL A 37 -18.46 5.07 11.29
C VAL A 37 -18.12 5.24 12.78
N LYS A 38 -18.20 6.46 13.32
CA LYS A 38 -18.00 6.72 14.76
C LYS A 38 -19.04 6.03 15.64
N ASP A 39 -20.30 5.98 15.20
CA ASP A 39 -21.35 5.25 15.94
C ASP A 39 -21.13 3.73 15.90
N LEU A 40 -20.61 3.21 14.78
CA LEU A 40 -20.23 1.81 14.63
C LEU A 40 -18.96 1.45 15.41
N HIS A 41 -17.98 2.36 15.53
CA HIS A 41 -16.74 2.13 16.27
C HIS A 41 -16.98 1.81 17.75
N LYS A 42 -17.88 2.52 18.42
CA LYS A 42 -18.21 2.25 19.83
C LYS A 42 -18.69 0.81 20.05
N GLN A 43 -19.28 0.21 19.03
CA GLN A 43 -19.83 -1.15 19.06
C GLN A 43 -18.80 -2.19 18.61
N LEU A 44 -17.78 -1.77 17.84
CA LEU A 44 -16.64 -2.57 17.47
C LEU A 44 -15.60 -2.73 18.60
N ASP A 45 -15.49 -1.76 19.50
CA ASP A 45 -14.55 -1.83 20.63
C ASP A 45 -14.77 -3.08 21.49
N ASP A 46 -16.02 -3.49 21.69
CA ASP A 46 -16.35 -4.69 22.45
C ASP A 46 -15.97 -5.96 21.68
N LEU A 47 -16.16 -5.98 20.36
CA LEU A 47 -15.73 -7.09 19.50
C LEU A 47 -14.20 -7.16 19.39
N LYS A 48 -13.50 -6.02 19.34
CA LYS A 48 -12.03 -5.97 19.38
C LYS A 48 -11.51 -6.58 20.68
N LYS A 49 -12.10 -6.21 21.83
CA LYS A 49 -11.76 -6.81 23.12
C LYS A 49 -12.05 -8.32 23.16
N GLU A 50 -13.15 -8.76 22.56
CA GLU A 50 -13.50 -10.18 22.49
C GLU A 50 -12.50 -10.98 21.64
N ILE A 51 -12.08 -10.44 20.49
CA ILE A 51 -11.09 -11.07 19.59
C ILE A 51 -9.70 -11.13 20.21
N LEU A 52 -9.28 -10.06 20.89
CA LEU A 52 -7.95 -9.95 21.49
C LEU A 52 -7.76 -10.79 22.76
N GLN A 53 -8.86 -11.28 23.37
CA GLN A 53 -8.74 -12.21 24.49
C GLN A 53 -8.19 -13.56 24.00
N PRO A 54 -7.46 -14.30 24.87
CA PRO A 54 -6.99 -15.64 24.54
C PRO A 54 -8.13 -16.57 24.08
N GLY A 55 -8.00 -17.18 22.90
CA GLY A 55 -9.04 -18.00 22.27
C GLY A 55 -10.24 -17.22 21.71
N GLY A 56 -10.19 -15.88 21.72
CA GLY A 56 -11.25 -15.00 21.23
C GLY A 56 -11.45 -15.13 19.72
N LEU A 57 -10.35 -15.14 18.97
CA LEU A 57 -10.37 -15.32 17.53
C LEU A 57 -10.96 -16.68 17.14
N ILE A 58 -10.59 -17.74 17.89
CA ILE A 58 -11.12 -19.10 17.68
C ILE A 58 -12.64 -19.11 17.85
N LYS A 59 -13.17 -18.48 18.90
CA LYS A 59 -14.63 -18.38 19.13
C LYS A 59 -15.36 -17.68 17.99
N VAL A 60 -14.80 -16.60 17.45
CA VAL A 60 -15.40 -15.87 16.33
C VAL A 60 -15.49 -16.76 15.09
N PHE A 61 -14.41 -17.46 14.75
CA PHE A 61 -14.44 -18.40 13.62
C PHE A 61 -15.35 -19.60 13.87
N ASP A 62 -15.45 -20.10 15.11
CA ASP A 62 -16.40 -21.15 15.45
C ASP A 62 -17.85 -20.68 15.28
N ILE A 63 -18.19 -19.44 15.63
CA ILE A 63 -19.50 -18.85 15.36
C ILE A 63 -19.77 -18.85 13.84
N ILE A 64 -18.81 -18.38 13.04
CA ILE A 64 -18.92 -18.35 11.57
C ILE A 64 -19.15 -19.77 11.03
N LYS A 65 -18.41 -20.78 11.50
CA LYS A 65 -18.57 -22.19 11.08
C LYS A 65 -19.99 -22.72 11.31
N HIS A 66 -20.67 -22.28 12.36
CA HIS A 66 -22.02 -22.75 12.70
C HIS A 66 -23.13 -21.85 12.16
N THR A 67 -22.80 -20.74 11.51
CA THR A 67 -23.76 -19.74 11.05
C THR A 67 -23.65 -19.57 9.55
N ARG A 68 -24.57 -20.17 8.78
CA ARG A 68 -24.51 -20.15 7.31
C ARG A 68 -24.98 -18.82 6.70
N ASP A 69 -25.96 -18.18 7.31
CA ASP A 69 -26.49 -16.90 6.82
C ASP A 69 -25.87 -15.74 7.61
N ILE A 70 -25.41 -14.71 6.93
CA ILE A 70 -24.90 -13.50 7.59
C ILE A 70 -25.96 -12.85 8.49
N GLN A 71 -27.24 -13.03 8.16
CA GLN A 71 -28.38 -12.52 8.92
C GLN A 71 -28.63 -13.30 10.21
N ASP A 72 -27.96 -14.43 10.44
CA ASP A 72 -28.07 -15.21 11.67
C ASP A 72 -26.91 -14.94 12.65
N LEU A 73 -25.93 -14.12 12.23
CA LEU A 73 -24.78 -13.77 13.08
C LEU A 73 -25.19 -13.03 14.37
N PRO A 74 -24.40 -13.16 15.44
CA PRO A 74 -24.54 -12.35 16.64
C PRO A 74 -24.51 -10.84 16.32
N PRO A 75 -25.19 -10.00 17.13
CA PRO A 75 -25.25 -8.57 16.89
C PRO A 75 -23.90 -7.88 16.72
N SER A 76 -22.87 -8.29 17.49
CA SER A 76 -21.51 -7.75 17.40
C SER A 76 -20.88 -7.99 16.03
N LEU A 77 -20.96 -9.23 15.53
CA LEU A 77 -20.44 -9.60 14.22
C LEU A 77 -21.23 -8.98 13.07
N LYS A 78 -22.57 -8.90 13.16
CA LYS A 78 -23.39 -8.19 12.16
C LYS A 78 -22.98 -6.74 11.99
N LYS A 79 -22.72 -6.05 13.11
CA LYS A 79 -22.27 -4.66 13.12
C LYS A 79 -20.87 -4.51 12.52
N ALA A 80 -19.98 -5.49 12.73
CA ALA A 80 -18.68 -5.52 12.09
C ALA A 80 -18.77 -5.67 10.57
N PHE A 81 -19.66 -6.54 10.08
CA PHE A 81 -19.93 -6.67 8.65
C PHE A 81 -20.56 -5.39 8.06
N GLU A 82 -21.50 -4.76 8.79
CA GLU A 82 -22.08 -3.48 8.38
C GLU A 82 -21.02 -2.36 8.29
N TRP A 83 -20.13 -2.28 9.27
CA TRP A 83 -19.00 -1.35 9.25
C TRP A 83 -18.07 -1.64 8.07
N GLY A 84 -17.72 -2.91 7.85
CA GLY A 84 -16.88 -3.34 6.72
C GLY A 84 -17.53 -3.00 5.37
N ARG A 85 -18.84 -3.18 5.24
CA ARG A 85 -19.62 -2.82 4.05
C ARG A 85 -19.53 -1.32 3.75
N ILE A 86 -19.74 -0.46 4.75
CA ILE A 86 -19.70 1.00 4.58
C ILE A 86 -18.29 1.45 4.18
N ASN A 87 -17.26 0.93 4.86
CA ASN A 87 -15.88 1.29 4.55
C ASN A 87 -15.44 0.80 3.18
N PHE A 88 -15.80 -0.42 2.79
CA PHE A 88 -15.46 -0.93 1.47
C PHE A 88 -16.18 -0.16 0.36
N ALA A 89 -17.46 0.17 0.55
CA ALA A 89 -18.21 1.03 -0.37
C ALA A 89 -17.54 2.40 -0.55
N PHE A 90 -17.08 3.01 0.54
CA PHE A 90 -16.35 4.27 0.48
C PHE A 90 -15.01 4.13 -0.24
N ALA A 91 -14.24 3.08 0.04
CA ALA A 91 -12.97 2.83 -0.63
C ALA A 91 -13.16 2.69 -2.16
N LEU A 92 -14.21 1.97 -2.58
CA LEU A 92 -14.57 1.84 -4.01
C LEU A 92 -14.93 3.19 -4.63
N ARG A 93 -15.81 3.97 -3.97
CA ARG A 93 -16.19 5.30 -4.46
C ARG A 93 -14.98 6.22 -4.53
N LYS A 94 -14.14 6.25 -3.49
CA LYS A 94 -12.90 7.03 -3.47
C LYS A 94 -12.03 6.68 -4.68
N GLN A 95 -11.74 5.40 -4.86
CA GLN A 95 -10.84 4.89 -5.91
C GLN A 95 -11.34 5.17 -7.34
N PHE A 96 -12.65 5.08 -7.56
CA PHE A 96 -13.23 5.12 -8.91
C PHE A 96 -14.04 6.38 -9.23
N THR A 97 -14.26 7.29 -8.28
CA THR A 97 -14.97 8.55 -8.54
C THR A 97 -14.34 9.79 -7.92
N MET A 98 -13.61 9.69 -6.80
CA MET A 98 -13.18 10.89 -6.06
C MET A 98 -11.72 11.28 -6.31
N VAL A 99 -10.82 10.30 -6.46
CA VAL A 99 -9.39 10.58 -6.71
C VAL A 99 -9.18 11.08 -8.15
N ASP A 100 -8.19 11.94 -8.38
CA ASP A 100 -7.87 12.47 -9.71
C ASP A 100 -7.59 11.39 -10.76
N THR A 101 -7.04 10.26 -10.33
CA THR A 101 -6.75 9.08 -11.16
C THR A 101 -7.97 8.16 -11.36
N ALA A 102 -9.16 8.52 -10.86
CA ALA A 102 -10.36 7.70 -10.92
C ALA A 102 -10.73 7.24 -12.34
N ALA A 103 -10.59 8.11 -13.34
CA ALA A 103 -10.87 7.78 -14.73
C ALA A 103 -9.89 6.73 -15.27
N ASP A 104 -8.61 6.85 -14.96
CA ASP A 104 -7.59 5.87 -15.35
C ASP A 104 -7.78 4.54 -14.61
N ASN A 105 -8.06 4.58 -13.31
CA ASN A 105 -8.38 3.40 -12.50
C ASN A 105 -9.58 2.64 -13.09
N LEU A 106 -10.64 3.35 -13.47
CA LEU A 106 -11.83 2.76 -14.10
C LEU A 106 -11.48 2.10 -15.44
N ASN A 107 -10.70 2.77 -16.28
CA ASN A 107 -10.30 2.25 -17.59
C ASN A 107 -9.42 1.00 -17.46
N ASN A 108 -8.48 1.00 -16.50
CA ASN A 108 -7.63 -0.15 -16.20
C ASN A 108 -8.45 -1.33 -15.67
N LEU A 109 -9.43 -1.07 -14.78
CA LEU A 109 -10.35 -2.09 -14.30
C LEU A 109 -11.16 -2.69 -15.46
N LYS A 110 -11.78 -1.86 -16.32
CA LYS A 110 -12.56 -2.32 -17.48
C LYS A 110 -11.74 -3.20 -18.41
N ARG A 111 -10.52 -2.79 -18.76
CA ARG A 111 -9.63 -3.56 -19.64
C ARG A 111 -9.24 -4.89 -19.03
N THR A 112 -8.72 -4.86 -17.80
CA THR A 112 -8.31 -6.06 -17.08
C THR A 112 -9.49 -7.03 -16.94
N HIS A 113 -10.65 -6.52 -16.53
CA HIS A 113 -11.86 -7.31 -16.40
C HIS A 113 -12.31 -7.91 -17.75
N SER A 114 -12.26 -7.14 -18.85
CA SER A 114 -12.65 -7.61 -20.18
C SER A 114 -11.75 -8.71 -20.75
N LEU A 115 -10.45 -8.68 -20.41
CA LEU A 115 -9.47 -9.66 -20.87
C LEU A 115 -9.50 -10.94 -20.03
N MET A 116 -10.05 -10.87 -18.81
CA MET A 116 -9.97 -11.96 -17.85
C MET A 116 -10.90 -13.13 -18.22
N PRO A 117 -10.36 -14.34 -18.50
CA PRO A 117 -11.14 -15.49 -18.95
C PRO A 117 -11.76 -16.24 -17.78
N TYR A 118 -12.55 -15.54 -16.97
CA TYR A 118 -12.99 -16.09 -15.69
C TYR A 118 -13.80 -17.40 -15.78
N ARG A 119 -14.55 -17.61 -16.87
CA ARG A 119 -15.27 -18.88 -17.10
C ARG A 119 -14.28 -20.03 -17.27
N THR A 120 -13.22 -19.83 -18.04
CA THR A 120 -12.15 -20.80 -18.24
C THR A 120 -11.41 -21.08 -16.93
N ILE A 121 -11.11 -20.04 -16.16
CA ILE A 121 -10.48 -20.19 -14.83
C ILE A 121 -11.37 -21.01 -13.91
N SER A 122 -12.67 -20.68 -13.84
CA SER A 122 -13.66 -21.45 -13.07
C SER A 122 -13.71 -22.92 -13.51
N MET A 123 -13.64 -23.19 -14.81
CA MET A 123 -13.62 -24.56 -15.34
C MET A 123 -12.35 -25.33 -14.95
N ILE A 124 -11.18 -24.68 -15.04
CA ILE A 124 -9.90 -25.26 -14.64
C ILE A 124 -9.89 -25.58 -13.15
N LEU A 125 -10.42 -24.68 -12.31
CA LEU A 125 -10.49 -24.87 -10.85
C LEU A 125 -11.42 -26.01 -10.42
N LYS A 126 -12.31 -26.48 -11.30
CA LYS A 126 -13.14 -27.68 -11.03
C LYS A 126 -12.37 -28.99 -11.20
N LEU A 127 -11.15 -28.94 -11.74
CA LEU A 127 -10.31 -30.14 -11.87
C LEU A 127 -9.93 -30.67 -10.49
N SER A 128 -10.16 -31.96 -10.25
CA SER A 128 -9.89 -32.58 -8.96
C SER A 128 -8.40 -32.77 -8.65
N ASN A 129 -7.52 -32.64 -9.67
CA ASN A 129 -6.07 -32.77 -9.52
C ASN A 129 -5.41 -31.37 -9.44
N PRO A 130 -4.87 -30.97 -8.26
CA PRO A 130 -4.27 -29.66 -8.09
C PRO A 130 -3.07 -29.39 -9.01
N MET A 131 -2.25 -30.40 -9.32
CA MET A 131 -1.12 -30.25 -10.26
C MET A 131 -1.60 -29.89 -11.66
N SER A 132 -2.59 -30.64 -12.16
CA SER A 132 -3.16 -30.40 -13.50
C SER A 132 -3.89 -29.07 -13.57
N MET A 133 -4.61 -28.71 -12.50
CA MET A 133 -5.25 -27.41 -12.35
C MET A 133 -4.24 -26.27 -12.43
N MET A 134 -3.18 -26.31 -11.63
CA MET A 134 -2.16 -25.26 -11.60
C MET A 134 -1.45 -25.14 -12.95
N LYS A 135 -1.04 -26.28 -13.54
CA LYS A 135 -0.46 -26.29 -14.88
C LYS A 135 -1.40 -25.64 -15.90
N SER A 136 -2.69 -25.95 -15.84
CA SER A 136 -3.69 -25.37 -16.74
C SER A 136 -3.88 -23.86 -16.50
N ILE A 137 -3.79 -23.37 -15.26
CA ILE A 137 -3.81 -21.93 -14.95
C ILE A 137 -2.56 -21.25 -15.51
N LEU A 138 -1.38 -21.81 -15.27
CA LEU A 138 -0.12 -21.29 -15.79
C LEU A 138 -0.13 -21.27 -17.32
N ASP A 139 -0.58 -22.35 -17.96
CA ASP A 139 -0.73 -22.43 -19.41
C ASP A 139 -1.74 -21.39 -19.93
N LEU A 140 -2.86 -21.18 -19.24
CA LEU A 140 -3.84 -20.14 -19.63
C LEU A 140 -3.24 -18.73 -19.64
N PHE A 141 -2.39 -18.39 -18.65
CA PHE A 141 -1.82 -17.06 -18.54
C PHE A 141 -0.53 -16.86 -19.33
N LEU A 142 0.30 -17.90 -19.43
CA LEU A 142 1.67 -17.83 -19.94
C LEU A 142 1.84 -18.47 -21.32
N ALA A 143 0.90 -19.28 -21.82
CA ALA A 143 1.04 -19.86 -23.14
C ALA A 143 1.09 -18.79 -24.24
N GLN A 144 1.95 -19.04 -25.23
CA GLN A 144 2.18 -18.19 -26.40
C GLN A 144 1.85 -18.97 -27.67
N PRO A 145 0.57 -19.15 -28.01
CA PRO A 145 0.18 -19.92 -29.19
C PRO A 145 0.72 -19.24 -30.45
N PHE A 146 1.44 -19.99 -31.28
CA PHE A 146 2.04 -19.50 -32.54
C PHE A 146 2.97 -18.27 -32.37
N GLY A 147 3.64 -18.16 -31.22
CA GLY A 147 4.49 -17.01 -30.91
C GLY A 147 3.73 -15.71 -30.62
N SER A 148 2.41 -15.79 -30.43
CA SER A 148 1.62 -14.64 -29.98
C SER A 148 1.87 -14.32 -28.50
N ARG A 149 1.61 -13.08 -28.11
CA ARG A 149 1.76 -12.62 -26.72
C ARG A 149 0.84 -13.43 -25.79
N SER A 150 1.35 -13.79 -24.62
CA SER A 150 0.57 -14.50 -23.62
C SER A 150 -0.58 -13.64 -23.08
N LEU A 151 -1.55 -14.24 -22.39
CA LEU A 151 -2.64 -13.47 -21.76
C LEU A 151 -2.09 -12.50 -20.71
N PHE A 152 -1.14 -12.95 -19.88
CA PHE A 152 -0.46 -12.12 -18.88
C PHE A 152 0.20 -10.90 -19.53
N GLN A 153 0.97 -11.12 -20.60
CA GLN A 153 1.61 -10.05 -21.36
C GLN A 153 0.56 -9.08 -21.93
N ARG A 154 -0.52 -9.58 -22.53
CA ARG A 154 -1.59 -8.73 -23.07
C ARG A 154 -2.25 -7.84 -22.02
N ILE A 155 -2.52 -8.37 -20.82
CA ILE A 155 -3.10 -7.59 -19.72
C ILE A 155 -2.14 -6.48 -19.28
N LEU A 156 -0.87 -6.81 -19.05
CA LEU A 156 0.14 -5.82 -18.64
C LEU A 156 0.32 -4.72 -19.67
N ILE A 157 0.48 -5.07 -20.94
CA ILE A 157 0.63 -4.09 -22.04
C ILE A 157 -0.61 -3.19 -22.13
N SER A 158 -1.80 -3.74 -21.94
CA SER A 158 -3.04 -2.97 -22.02
C SER A 158 -3.17 -1.91 -20.92
N ASN A 159 -2.55 -2.12 -19.76
CA ASN A 159 -2.53 -1.15 -18.68
C ASN A 159 -1.35 -0.18 -18.82
N LEU A 160 -0.16 -0.69 -19.13
CA LEU A 160 1.08 0.08 -19.29
C LEU A 160 1.08 1.02 -20.53
N SER A 161 0.49 0.60 -21.65
CA SER A 161 0.51 1.41 -22.88
C SER A 161 -0.20 2.76 -22.78
N GLN A 162 -1.09 2.97 -21.80
CA GLN A 162 -1.75 4.27 -21.59
C GLN A 162 -0.88 5.23 -20.79
N GLU A 163 -0.20 4.72 -19.75
CA GLU A 163 0.79 5.50 -19.00
C GLU A 163 1.94 5.94 -19.91
N SER A 164 2.44 5.04 -20.75
CA SER A 164 3.45 5.39 -21.76
C SER A 164 3.02 6.57 -22.64
N LYS A 165 1.76 6.58 -23.12
CA LYS A 165 1.22 7.68 -23.93
C LYS A 165 1.05 8.98 -23.16
N SER A 166 0.66 8.91 -21.88
CA SER A 166 0.54 10.12 -21.05
C SER A 166 1.91 10.72 -20.73
N PHE A 167 2.92 9.88 -20.44
CA PHE A 167 4.30 10.33 -20.29
C PHE A 167 4.83 10.97 -21.56
N GLN A 168 4.63 10.34 -22.72
CA GLN A 168 5.09 10.86 -23.99
C GLN A 168 4.49 12.25 -24.29
N LYS A 169 3.19 12.42 -24.05
CA LYS A 169 2.55 13.73 -24.23
C LYS A 169 3.10 14.79 -23.26
N ALA A 170 3.27 14.44 -21.99
CA ALA A 170 3.82 15.36 -20.99
C ALA A 170 5.27 15.77 -21.31
N ILE A 171 6.07 14.86 -21.84
CA ILE A 171 7.42 15.12 -22.34
C ILE A 171 7.36 16.09 -23.52
N GLU A 172 6.53 15.82 -24.53
CA GLU A 172 6.37 16.68 -25.71
C GLU A 172 5.94 18.12 -25.33
N ASP A 173 5.01 18.25 -24.39
CA ASP A 173 4.55 19.55 -23.87
C ASP A 173 5.69 20.29 -23.15
N LEU A 174 6.47 19.60 -22.29
CA LEU A 174 7.61 20.19 -21.58
C LEU A 174 8.75 20.59 -22.52
N GLU A 175 9.06 19.78 -23.54
CA GLU A 175 10.08 20.11 -24.54
C GLU A 175 9.73 21.38 -25.32
N GLN A 176 8.44 21.54 -25.67
CA GLN A 176 7.94 22.75 -26.32
C GLN A 176 8.03 23.98 -25.41
N GLU A 177 7.70 23.83 -24.11
CA GLU A 177 7.82 24.92 -23.12
C GLU A 177 9.28 25.33 -22.87
N ILE A 178 10.21 24.37 -22.89
CA ILE A 178 11.65 24.62 -22.68
C ILE A 178 12.25 25.29 -23.92
N GLY A 179 11.89 24.87 -25.13
CA GLY A 179 12.31 25.52 -26.38
C GLY A 179 13.81 25.40 -26.72
N HIS A 180 14.57 24.63 -25.95
CA HIS A 180 16.02 24.44 -26.10
C HIS A 180 16.36 22.96 -26.33
N ALA A 181 16.46 22.55 -27.60
CA ALA A 181 16.67 21.16 -28.00
C ALA A 181 17.92 20.51 -27.37
N ASN A 182 19.05 21.23 -27.32
CA ASN A 182 20.29 20.70 -26.76
C ASN A 182 20.19 20.41 -25.26
N LEU A 183 19.46 21.23 -24.50
CA LEU A 183 19.22 21.00 -23.08
C LEU A 183 18.29 19.79 -22.88
N CYS A 184 17.24 19.67 -23.69
CA CYS A 184 16.32 18.52 -23.65
C CYS A 184 17.06 17.21 -24.00
N GLU A 185 17.85 17.21 -25.07
CA GLU A 185 18.65 16.06 -25.51
C GLU A 185 19.69 15.66 -24.45
N LYS A 186 20.33 16.63 -23.79
CA LYS A 186 21.28 16.33 -22.72
C LYS A 186 20.62 15.63 -21.54
N VAL A 187 19.48 16.15 -21.11
CA VAL A 187 18.70 15.55 -20.02
C VAL A 187 18.17 14.17 -20.40
N TYR A 188 17.72 13.97 -21.64
CA TYR A 188 17.35 12.65 -22.16
C TYR A 188 18.51 11.66 -22.08
N ASN A 189 19.68 12.05 -22.58
CA ASN A 189 20.89 11.21 -22.56
C ASN A 189 21.39 10.94 -21.14
N ALA A 190 21.17 11.85 -20.20
CA ALA A 190 21.52 11.64 -18.80
C ALA A 190 20.80 10.44 -18.17
N VAL A 191 19.55 10.19 -18.58
CA VAL A 191 18.80 9.00 -18.14
C VAL A 191 19.34 7.74 -18.82
N HIS A 192 19.78 7.82 -20.07
CA HIS A 192 20.20 6.66 -20.88
C HIS A 192 21.65 6.25 -20.68
N THR A 193 22.50 7.17 -20.22
CA THR A 193 23.90 6.90 -19.93
C THR A 193 24.03 6.15 -18.60
N SER A 194 24.86 5.11 -18.56
CA SER A 194 25.13 4.37 -17.32
C SER A 194 25.78 5.29 -16.29
N LYS A 195 25.27 5.30 -15.05
CA LYS A 195 25.93 6.01 -13.95
C LYS A 195 27.32 5.43 -13.70
N SER A 196 28.30 6.29 -13.41
CA SER A 196 29.59 5.88 -12.84
C SER A 196 29.36 5.29 -11.45
N ASP A 197 30.20 4.34 -11.02
CA ASP A 197 30.12 3.70 -9.69
C ASP A 197 30.37 4.67 -8.52
N GLU A 198 30.78 5.90 -8.81
CA GLU A 198 30.97 6.96 -7.82
C GLU A 198 29.64 7.61 -7.43
N TRP A 199 29.08 7.14 -6.31
CA TRP A 199 27.90 7.74 -5.69
C TRP A 199 28.25 9.10 -5.07
N GLN A 200 27.70 10.18 -5.63
CA GLN A 200 27.73 11.51 -5.02
C GLN A 200 26.35 11.84 -4.45
N ASP A 201 26.32 12.24 -3.18
CA ASP A 201 25.12 12.74 -2.51
C ASP A 201 25.00 14.25 -2.79
N TYR A 202 23.92 14.66 -3.46
CA TYR A 202 23.63 16.07 -3.72
C TYR A 202 22.68 16.62 -2.66
N THR A 203 22.94 17.84 -2.18
CA THR A 203 22.15 18.47 -1.12
C THR A 203 20.79 18.96 -1.64
N SER A 204 20.69 19.23 -2.96
CA SER A 204 19.49 19.75 -3.60
C SER A 204 19.30 19.16 -5.00
N PRO A 205 18.04 18.91 -5.44
CA PRO A 205 17.72 18.50 -6.81
C PRO A 205 18.27 19.41 -7.90
N THR A 206 18.42 20.71 -7.59
CA THR A 206 19.00 21.69 -8.51
C THR A 206 20.50 21.53 -8.68
N GLU A 207 21.21 21.14 -7.62
CA GLU A 207 22.66 20.89 -7.69
C GLU A 207 22.94 19.64 -8.51
N GLU A 208 22.15 18.59 -8.31
CA GLU A 208 22.21 17.35 -9.08
C GLU A 208 22.00 17.60 -10.57
N LEU A 209 20.95 18.35 -10.94
CA LEU A 209 20.69 18.68 -12.34
C LEU A 209 21.85 19.49 -12.96
N LEU A 210 22.39 20.48 -12.23
CA LEU A 210 23.51 21.27 -12.75
C LEU A 210 24.79 20.43 -12.92
N ALA A 211 25.03 19.45 -12.04
CA ALA A 211 26.11 18.49 -12.19
C ALA A 211 25.92 17.65 -13.46
N VAL A 212 24.71 17.18 -13.72
CA VAL A 212 24.34 16.46 -14.95
C VAL A 212 24.55 17.31 -16.20
N LEU A 213 24.10 18.57 -16.20
CA LEU A 213 24.27 19.47 -17.35
C LEU A 213 25.75 19.80 -17.64
N ARG A 214 26.60 19.83 -16.61
CA ARG A 214 28.04 20.06 -16.71
C ARG A 214 28.85 18.79 -16.98
N ASN A 215 28.23 17.62 -16.97
CA ASN A 215 28.92 16.38 -17.24
C ASN A 215 29.24 16.27 -18.74
N ASP A 216 30.52 16.13 -19.08
CA ASP A 216 31.01 16.03 -20.45
C ASP A 216 30.82 14.62 -21.04
N ASP A 217 30.62 13.59 -20.20
CA ASP A 217 30.34 12.23 -20.64
C ASP A 217 28.92 12.10 -21.22
N ILE A 218 28.03 13.03 -20.86
CA ILE A 218 26.64 13.08 -21.33
C ILE A 218 26.54 14.05 -22.50
N LYS A 219 26.26 13.53 -23.69
CA LYS A 219 26.07 14.33 -24.90
C LYS A 219 24.69 15.02 -24.90
N PRO A 220 24.52 16.16 -25.61
CA PRO A 220 25.56 17.00 -26.21
C PRO A 220 26.40 17.75 -25.17
N ILE A 221 27.62 18.15 -25.54
CA ILE A 221 28.43 19.07 -24.74
C ILE A 221 27.80 20.45 -24.89
N LEU A 222 27.37 21.05 -23.78
CA LEU A 222 26.72 22.35 -23.78
C LEU A 222 27.75 23.47 -23.89
N SER A 223 27.41 24.50 -24.64
CA SER A 223 28.18 25.73 -24.70
C SER A 223 28.04 26.55 -23.41
N ASP A 224 29.01 27.42 -23.12
CA ASP A 224 28.94 28.36 -21.99
C ASP A 224 27.68 29.25 -22.06
N THR A 225 27.23 29.57 -23.28
CA THR A 225 25.98 30.32 -23.50
C THR A 225 24.75 29.54 -23.05
N GLU A 226 24.69 28.23 -23.27
CA GLU A 226 23.56 27.38 -22.85
C GLU A 226 23.57 27.10 -21.35
N LEU A 227 24.76 26.92 -20.76
CA LEU A 227 24.91 26.77 -19.31
C LEU A 227 24.54 28.07 -18.57
N SER A 228 24.81 29.24 -19.17
CA SER A 228 24.43 30.53 -18.58
C SER A 228 22.91 30.78 -18.53
N LEU A 229 22.13 30.11 -19.38
CA LEU A 229 20.66 30.15 -19.32
C LEU A 229 20.13 29.47 -18.05
N CYS A 230 20.89 28.50 -17.51
CA CYS A 230 20.59 27.78 -16.27
C CYS A 230 21.26 28.46 -15.06
N ASP A 231 21.26 29.79 -14.99
CA ASP A 231 21.75 30.52 -13.82
C ASP A 231 20.67 30.58 -12.71
N ASN A 232 20.96 29.95 -11.58
CA ASN A 232 20.11 29.95 -10.38
C ASN A 232 19.85 31.34 -9.79
N ASN A 233 20.60 32.38 -10.21
CA ASN A 233 20.40 33.74 -9.72
C ASN A 233 19.27 34.49 -10.45
N SER A 234 18.89 34.08 -11.67
CA SER A 234 17.80 34.68 -12.44
C SER A 234 16.48 33.94 -12.22
N ASP A 235 15.37 34.66 -12.16
CA ASP A 235 14.03 34.05 -12.06
C ASP A 235 13.67 33.22 -13.30
N GLU A 236 14.18 33.59 -14.48
CA GLU A 236 14.02 32.81 -15.71
C GLU A 236 14.83 31.51 -15.66
N GLY A 237 16.08 31.59 -15.18
CA GLY A 237 16.95 30.42 -15.00
C GLY A 237 16.40 29.42 -13.98
N LYS A 238 15.85 29.89 -12.86
CA LYS A 238 15.16 29.04 -11.87
C LYS A 238 13.96 28.31 -12.46
N LYS A 239 13.15 28.99 -13.30
CA LYS A 239 12.01 28.37 -13.99
C LYS A 239 12.49 27.29 -14.97
N LEU A 240 13.50 27.61 -15.78
CA LEU A 240 14.09 26.68 -16.73
C LEU A 240 14.65 25.43 -16.03
N ILE A 241 15.39 25.59 -14.94
CA ILE A 241 15.90 24.49 -14.11
C ILE A 241 14.77 23.62 -13.58
N LYS A 242 13.68 24.22 -13.11
CA LYS A 242 12.50 23.47 -12.65
C LYS A 242 11.84 22.68 -13.78
N HIS A 243 11.75 23.25 -14.98
CA HIS A 243 11.18 22.57 -16.15
C HIS A 243 12.10 21.43 -16.62
N LEU A 244 13.41 21.66 -16.70
CA LEU A 244 14.40 20.64 -17.05
C LEU A 244 14.43 19.49 -16.03
N TYR A 245 14.31 19.80 -14.73
CA TYR A 245 14.22 18.77 -13.71
C TYR A 245 12.95 17.91 -13.87
N ARG A 246 11.80 18.54 -14.12
CA ARG A 246 10.55 17.82 -14.42
C ARG A 246 10.65 16.97 -15.69
N LEU A 247 11.31 17.49 -16.73
CA LEU A 247 11.59 16.76 -17.96
C LEU A 247 12.49 15.55 -17.68
N TRP A 248 13.53 15.73 -16.85
CA TRP A 248 14.42 14.67 -16.44
C TRP A 248 13.69 13.54 -15.71
N GLU A 249 12.86 13.89 -14.74
CA GLU A 249 12.02 12.94 -14.01
C GLU A 249 11.04 12.22 -14.95
N SER A 250 10.47 12.93 -15.91
CA SER A 250 9.55 12.35 -16.91
C SER A 250 10.27 11.36 -17.83
N TYR A 251 11.49 11.67 -18.27
CA TYR A 251 12.33 10.75 -19.04
C TYR A 251 12.75 9.52 -18.23
N ALA A 252 13.07 9.69 -16.94
CA ALA A 252 13.35 8.58 -16.05
C ALA A 252 12.16 7.64 -15.92
N LYS A 253 10.96 8.18 -15.67
CA LYS A 253 9.71 7.40 -15.61
C LYS A 253 9.42 6.67 -16.91
N GLN A 254 9.61 7.32 -18.06
CA GLN A 254 9.43 6.68 -19.36
C GLN A 254 10.41 5.52 -19.56
N LYS A 255 11.70 5.72 -19.24
CA LYS A 255 12.71 4.67 -19.35
C LYS A 255 12.43 3.49 -18.42
N GLU A 256 12.09 3.74 -17.16
CA GLU A 256 11.72 2.69 -16.20
C GLU A 256 10.52 1.88 -16.71
N HIS A 257 9.53 2.57 -17.25
CA HIS A 257 8.36 1.94 -17.85
C HIS A 257 8.74 1.08 -19.06
N ASP A 258 9.62 1.56 -19.94
CA ASP A 258 10.09 0.82 -21.11
C ASP A 258 10.93 -0.40 -20.73
N ILE A 259 11.79 -0.28 -19.72
CA ILE A 259 12.53 -1.41 -19.13
C ILE A 259 11.56 -2.43 -18.55
N ALA A 260 10.56 -2.00 -17.79
CA ALA A 260 9.55 -2.89 -17.22
C ALA A 260 8.80 -3.64 -18.34
N MET A 261 8.46 -2.96 -19.43
CA MET A 261 7.88 -3.57 -20.61
C MET A 261 8.82 -4.62 -21.23
N GLU A 262 10.09 -4.27 -21.47
CA GLU A 262 11.08 -5.22 -21.98
C GLU A 262 11.23 -6.46 -21.10
N LEU A 263 11.31 -6.29 -19.78
CA LEU A 263 11.39 -7.39 -18.81
C LEU A 263 10.17 -8.33 -18.92
N VAL A 264 8.96 -7.80 -19.07
CA VAL A 264 7.74 -8.61 -19.26
C VAL A 264 7.78 -9.43 -20.56
N PHE A 265 8.50 -8.96 -21.57
CA PHE A 265 8.70 -9.67 -22.84
C PHE A 265 9.88 -10.65 -22.83
N GLN A 266 10.78 -10.56 -21.85
CA GLN A 266 11.81 -11.57 -21.68
C GLN A 266 11.16 -12.89 -21.26
N GLY A 267 11.51 -13.99 -21.94
CA GLY A 267 10.98 -15.32 -21.65
C GLY A 267 11.21 -15.76 -20.19
N VAL A 268 12.27 -15.25 -19.56
CA VAL A 268 12.68 -15.54 -18.19
C VAL A 268 11.62 -15.13 -17.16
N THR A 269 10.93 -14.00 -17.36
CA THR A 269 9.93 -13.49 -16.41
C THR A 269 8.75 -14.45 -16.25
N GLY A 270 8.35 -15.11 -17.34
CA GLY A 270 7.33 -16.14 -17.29
C GLY A 270 7.76 -17.37 -16.50
N ASP A 271 9.04 -17.75 -16.56
CA ASP A 271 9.57 -18.89 -15.83
C ASP A 271 9.75 -18.57 -14.33
N ILE A 272 10.21 -17.36 -13.98
CA ILE A 272 10.23 -16.89 -12.60
C ILE A 272 8.82 -16.91 -12.00
N LEU A 273 7.81 -16.43 -12.75
CA LEU A 273 6.43 -16.44 -12.27
C LEU A 273 5.94 -17.87 -11.97
N LYS A 274 6.31 -18.85 -12.81
CA LYS A 274 5.99 -20.27 -12.56
C LYS A 274 6.65 -20.76 -11.27
N GLU A 275 7.92 -20.44 -11.03
CA GLU A 275 8.61 -20.81 -9.79
C GLU A 275 7.97 -20.16 -8.57
N CYS A 276 7.70 -18.85 -8.61
CA CYS A 276 7.04 -18.11 -7.53
C CYS A 276 5.67 -18.72 -7.17
N ILE A 277 4.82 -18.98 -8.18
CA ILE A 277 3.50 -19.58 -7.96
C ILE A 277 3.62 -21.01 -7.44
N SER A 278 4.67 -21.75 -7.84
CA SER A 278 4.91 -23.12 -7.38
C SER A 278 5.25 -23.21 -5.90
N VAL A 279 5.84 -22.17 -5.29
CA VAL A 279 6.09 -22.13 -3.83
C VAL A 279 4.78 -22.17 -3.03
N PHE A 280 3.74 -21.52 -3.54
CA PHE A 280 2.42 -21.50 -2.89
C PHE A 280 1.55 -22.71 -3.23
N TYR A 281 2.04 -23.63 -4.07
CA TYR A 281 1.27 -24.76 -4.59
C TYR A 281 0.70 -25.67 -3.49
N GLY A 282 1.54 -26.11 -2.55
CA GLY A 282 1.15 -27.06 -1.52
C GLY A 282 -0.02 -26.53 -0.66
N PRO A 283 0.12 -25.34 -0.06
CA PRO A 283 -0.94 -24.73 0.73
C PRO A 283 -2.21 -24.44 -0.09
N LEU A 284 -2.07 -23.87 -1.29
CA LEU A 284 -3.22 -23.51 -2.11
C LEU A 284 -4.02 -24.74 -2.57
N ALA A 285 -3.35 -25.84 -2.92
CA ALA A 285 -3.98 -27.09 -3.33
C ALA A 285 -4.93 -27.69 -2.28
N GLN A 286 -4.57 -27.57 -0.99
CA GLN A 286 -5.42 -28.04 0.12
C GLN A 286 -6.68 -27.18 0.25
N VAL A 287 -6.56 -25.87 0.03
CA VAL A 287 -7.67 -24.91 0.14
C VAL A 287 -8.63 -24.96 -1.06
N TYR A 288 -8.13 -25.19 -2.29
CA TYR A 288 -8.96 -25.18 -3.50
C TYR A 288 -10.07 -26.23 -3.51
N LYS A 289 -9.81 -27.40 -2.92
CA LYS A 289 -10.81 -28.47 -2.82
C LYS A 289 -11.91 -28.15 -1.80
N ALA A 290 -11.62 -27.27 -0.84
CA ALA A 290 -12.45 -26.97 0.32
C ALA A 290 -13.39 -25.75 0.14
N ALA A 291 -13.04 -24.81 -0.74
CA ALA A 291 -13.68 -23.48 -0.71
C ALA A 291 -14.60 -23.18 -1.90
N ASP A 292 -14.86 -24.16 -2.78
CA ASP A 292 -15.54 -23.97 -4.08
C ASP A 292 -15.06 -22.69 -4.81
N ILE A 293 -13.75 -22.51 -4.88
CA ILE A 293 -13.13 -21.29 -5.45
C ILE A 293 -13.55 -21.10 -6.92
N SER A 294 -13.96 -22.19 -7.58
CA SER A 294 -14.53 -22.19 -8.92
C SER A 294 -15.74 -21.27 -9.05
N THR A 295 -16.65 -21.23 -8.05
CA THR A 295 -17.83 -20.37 -8.06
C THR A 295 -17.51 -18.99 -7.51
N THR A 296 -16.61 -18.86 -6.54
CA THR A 296 -16.16 -17.56 -6.01
C THR A 296 -15.62 -16.65 -7.10
N ILE A 297 -14.82 -17.17 -8.05
CA ILE A 297 -14.32 -16.39 -9.19
C ILE A 297 -15.44 -15.90 -10.12
N ARG A 298 -16.60 -16.58 -10.12
CA ARG A 298 -17.80 -16.09 -10.81
C ARG A 298 -18.49 -14.99 -10.03
N HIS A 299 -18.57 -15.09 -8.71
CA HIS A 299 -19.06 -14.01 -7.86
C HIS A 299 -18.22 -12.73 -7.99
N VAL A 300 -16.89 -12.84 -8.02
CA VAL A 300 -15.99 -11.68 -8.22
C VAL A 300 -16.28 -10.95 -9.54
N SER A 301 -16.47 -11.69 -10.62
CA SER A 301 -16.79 -11.05 -11.91
C SER A 301 -18.14 -10.37 -11.89
N LEU A 302 -19.18 -11.01 -11.33
CA LEU A 302 -20.49 -10.39 -11.20
C LEU A 302 -20.44 -9.13 -10.33
N PHE A 303 -19.60 -9.13 -9.29
CA PHE A 303 -19.36 -7.95 -8.47
C PHE A 303 -18.70 -6.83 -9.28
N ILE A 304 -17.67 -7.13 -10.07
CA ILE A 304 -17.02 -6.12 -10.92
C ILE A 304 -17.98 -5.62 -12.01
N ASP A 305 -18.78 -6.49 -12.63
CA ASP A 305 -19.83 -6.10 -13.59
C ASP A 305 -20.80 -5.10 -12.96
N ASP A 306 -21.33 -5.41 -11.77
CA ASP A 306 -22.24 -4.53 -11.04
C ASP A 306 -21.54 -3.23 -10.59
N LEU A 307 -20.27 -3.28 -10.19
CA LEU A 307 -19.47 -2.10 -9.84
C LEU A 307 -19.33 -1.15 -11.02
N LEU A 308 -18.97 -1.68 -12.20
CA LEU A 308 -18.87 -0.88 -13.42
C LEU A 308 -20.22 -0.23 -13.77
N ASN A 309 -21.31 -0.98 -13.67
CA ASN A 309 -22.66 -0.44 -13.89
C ASN A 309 -23.01 0.66 -12.87
N THR A 310 -22.69 0.50 -11.59
CA THR A 310 -22.91 1.52 -10.55
C THR A 310 -22.12 2.80 -10.83
N ILE A 311 -20.88 2.69 -11.34
CA ILE A 311 -20.05 3.86 -11.67
C ILE A 311 -20.53 4.56 -12.96
N GLU A 312 -21.14 3.84 -13.90
CA GLU A 312 -21.67 4.42 -15.14
C GLU A 312 -23.04 5.11 -14.96
N GLN A 313 -23.76 4.81 -13.88
CA GLN A 313 -25.00 5.49 -13.53
C GLN A 313 -24.76 6.96 -13.13
N GLN A 314 -25.78 7.81 -13.34
CA GLN A 314 -25.70 9.24 -12.99
C GLN A 314 -25.64 9.48 -11.47
N ASP A 315 -26.21 8.57 -10.67
CA ASP A 315 -26.19 8.67 -9.21
C ASP A 315 -24.99 7.93 -8.60
N LYS A 316 -23.89 8.67 -8.41
CA LYS A 316 -22.64 8.21 -7.78
C LYS A 316 -22.61 8.49 -6.27
N SER A 317 -23.77 8.50 -5.63
CA SER A 317 -23.88 8.68 -4.19
C SER A 317 -23.23 7.51 -3.43
N ILE A 318 -22.84 7.74 -2.18
CA ILE A 318 -22.27 6.68 -1.31
C ILE A 318 -23.27 5.52 -1.16
N GLN A 319 -24.57 5.83 -1.14
CA GLN A 319 -25.61 4.82 -0.94
C GLN A 319 -25.64 3.79 -2.06
N SER A 320 -25.42 4.18 -3.32
CA SER A 320 -25.39 3.22 -4.44
C SER A 320 -24.23 2.22 -4.32
N PHE A 321 -23.07 2.66 -3.79
CA PHE A 321 -21.95 1.78 -3.47
C PHE A 321 -22.21 0.90 -2.24
N ILE A 322 -22.88 1.42 -1.20
CA ILE A 322 -23.29 0.62 -0.03
C ILE A 322 -24.23 -0.51 -0.47
N ASP A 323 -25.21 -0.18 -1.32
CA ASP A 323 -26.18 -1.16 -1.84
C ASP A 323 -25.52 -2.18 -2.78
N LEU A 324 -24.52 -1.76 -3.56
CA LEU A 324 -23.67 -2.67 -4.34
C LEU A 324 -22.98 -3.70 -3.43
N VAL A 325 -22.25 -3.23 -2.41
CA VAL A 325 -21.53 -4.14 -1.50
C VAL A 325 -22.51 -5.05 -0.76
N LYS A 326 -23.65 -4.51 -0.29
CA LYS A 326 -24.72 -5.27 0.36
C LYS A 326 -25.24 -6.44 -0.48
N ARG A 327 -25.43 -6.23 -1.80
CA ARG A 327 -25.92 -7.28 -2.72
C ARG A 327 -24.95 -8.46 -2.85
N HIS A 328 -23.66 -8.23 -2.70
CA HIS A 328 -22.62 -9.27 -2.83
C HIS A 328 -22.08 -9.74 -1.48
N GLU A 329 -22.48 -9.11 -0.37
CA GLU A 329 -22.06 -9.40 0.99
C GLU A 329 -22.29 -10.88 1.38
N GLN A 330 -23.49 -11.42 1.11
CA GLN A 330 -23.78 -12.83 1.40
C GLN A 330 -22.87 -13.78 0.59
N ARG A 331 -22.54 -13.46 -0.67
CA ARG A 331 -21.66 -14.33 -1.49
C ARG A 331 -20.22 -14.34 -0.97
N PHE A 332 -19.77 -13.19 -0.46
CA PHE A 332 -18.49 -13.12 0.24
C PHE A 332 -18.54 -13.92 1.54
N TYR A 333 -19.62 -13.78 2.31
CA TYR A 333 -19.81 -14.55 3.54
C TYR A 333 -19.87 -16.05 3.28
N ASP A 334 -20.57 -16.51 2.24
CA ASP A 334 -20.62 -17.91 1.81
C ASP A 334 -19.22 -18.45 1.50
N PHE A 335 -18.34 -17.65 0.89
CA PHE A 335 -16.95 -18.04 0.68
C PHE A 335 -16.21 -18.25 2.01
N VAL A 336 -16.29 -17.29 2.93
CA VAL A 336 -15.68 -17.40 4.26
C VAL A 336 -16.22 -18.60 5.02
N TYR A 337 -17.55 -18.78 5.02
CA TYR A 337 -18.24 -19.92 5.62
C TYR A 337 -17.75 -21.25 5.04
N ASN A 338 -17.69 -21.40 3.70
CA ASN A 338 -17.27 -22.63 3.04
C ASN A 338 -15.80 -22.98 3.34
N VAL A 339 -14.92 -21.97 3.36
CA VAL A 339 -13.50 -22.14 3.72
C VAL A 339 -13.36 -22.73 5.13
N HIS A 340 -14.17 -22.28 6.09
CA HIS A 340 -14.05 -22.70 7.48
C HIS A 340 -14.88 -23.94 7.86
N THR A 341 -15.96 -24.25 7.13
CA THR A 341 -16.83 -25.40 7.44
C THR A 341 -16.35 -26.71 6.84
N GLN A 342 -15.58 -26.68 5.76
CA GLN A 342 -15.03 -27.91 5.20
C GLN A 342 -13.77 -28.31 5.98
N ASP A 343 -13.74 -29.54 6.48
CA ASP A 343 -12.64 -30.17 7.27
C ASP A 343 -11.27 -30.21 6.56
N ALA A 344 -11.15 -29.59 5.38
CA ALA A 344 -10.03 -29.72 4.47
C ALA A 344 -8.94 -28.65 4.64
N SER A 345 -8.93 -27.86 5.72
CA SER A 345 -7.83 -26.93 5.97
C SER A 345 -7.36 -26.88 7.42
N ASP A 346 -6.61 -27.90 7.81
CA ASP A 346 -5.71 -27.81 8.96
C ASP A 346 -4.85 -26.53 8.88
N ILE A 347 -4.47 -26.09 7.67
CA ILE A 347 -3.76 -24.83 7.43
C ILE A 347 -4.49 -23.61 8.02
N PHE A 348 -5.79 -23.43 7.78
CA PHE A 348 -6.49 -22.25 8.30
C PHE A 348 -6.69 -22.36 9.82
N ASN A 349 -6.94 -23.58 10.33
CA ASN A 349 -7.01 -23.78 11.77
C ASN A 349 -5.64 -23.52 12.44
N GLU A 350 -4.53 -23.93 11.83
CA GLU A 350 -3.16 -23.64 12.27
C GLU A 350 -2.85 -22.14 12.20
N LEU A 351 -3.23 -21.46 11.12
CA LEU A 351 -3.04 -20.03 10.98
C LEU A 351 -3.86 -19.25 12.02
N ILE A 352 -5.12 -19.63 12.25
CA ILE A 352 -5.95 -19.03 13.29
C ILE A 352 -5.33 -19.28 14.66
N LYS A 353 -4.87 -20.50 14.97
CA LYS A 353 -4.19 -20.80 16.23
C LYS A 353 -2.88 -20.03 16.37
N TYR A 354 -2.13 -19.86 15.29
CA TYR A 354 -0.89 -19.08 15.29
C TYR A 354 -1.18 -17.61 15.62
N VAL A 355 -2.17 -17.00 14.95
CA VAL A 355 -2.59 -15.62 15.23
C VAL A 355 -3.17 -15.50 16.65
N ASP A 356 -3.97 -16.47 17.10
CA ASP A 356 -4.49 -16.50 18.46
C ASP A 356 -3.36 -16.64 19.51
N THR A 357 -2.29 -17.37 19.20
CA THR A 357 -1.09 -17.46 20.04
C THR A 357 -0.37 -16.10 20.11
N LEU A 358 -0.32 -15.37 18.99
CA LEU A 358 0.22 -14.00 18.99
C LEU A 358 -0.63 -13.05 19.83
N PHE A 359 -1.96 -13.12 19.73
CA PHE A 359 -2.86 -12.30 20.56
C PHE A 359 -2.76 -12.67 22.04
N THR A 360 -2.73 -13.96 22.36
CA THR A 360 -2.49 -14.47 23.71
C THR A 360 -1.16 -13.95 24.26
N PHE A 361 -0.10 -13.98 23.46
CA PHE A 361 1.19 -13.41 23.84
C PHE A 361 1.14 -11.88 24.04
N MET A 362 0.43 -11.14 23.19
CA MET A 362 0.26 -9.69 23.38
C MET A 362 -0.56 -9.34 24.63
N PHE A 363 -1.52 -10.18 24.99
CA PHE A 363 -2.43 -9.95 26.11
C PHE A 363 -1.83 -10.40 27.46
N ASP A 364 -1.36 -11.64 27.54
CA ASP A 364 -0.81 -12.24 28.76
C ASP A 364 0.68 -11.93 28.94
N GLY A 365 1.39 -11.56 27.87
CA GLY A 365 2.83 -11.33 27.87
C GLY A 365 3.64 -12.64 27.84
N LEU A 366 4.86 -12.58 28.37
CA LEU A 366 5.73 -13.73 28.47
C LEU A 366 5.20 -14.73 29.51
N PRO A 367 5.13 -16.04 29.20
CA PRO A 367 4.73 -17.06 30.17
C PRO A 367 5.84 -17.25 31.21
N GLY A 368 5.78 -16.48 32.30
CA GLY A 368 6.71 -16.58 33.43
C GLY A 368 7.41 -15.26 33.77
N LYS A 369 8.46 -15.36 34.59
CA LYS A 369 9.30 -14.21 34.99
C LYS A 369 10.70 -14.44 34.47
N ILE A 370 11.23 -13.44 33.75
CA ILE A 370 12.64 -13.41 33.34
C ILE A 370 13.43 -12.67 34.42
N ASP A 371 14.51 -13.28 34.91
CA ASP A 371 15.47 -12.57 35.73
C ASP A 371 16.46 -11.83 34.83
N ILE A 372 16.22 -10.54 34.65
CA ILE A 372 17.06 -9.66 33.82
C ILE A 372 18.49 -9.60 34.36
N ASN A 373 18.69 -9.76 35.68
CA ASN A 373 20.04 -9.76 36.26
C ASN A 373 20.82 -11.00 35.83
N HIS A 374 20.14 -12.13 35.64
CA HIS A 374 20.76 -13.34 35.13
C HIS A 374 21.30 -13.14 33.71
N SER A 375 20.50 -12.54 32.81
CA SER A 375 20.94 -12.27 31.44
C SER A 375 22.11 -11.26 31.38
N ILE A 376 22.14 -10.30 32.31
CA ILE A 376 23.25 -9.32 32.46
C ILE A 376 24.54 -10.02 32.93
N GLU A 377 24.43 -10.95 33.88
CA GLU A 377 25.57 -11.72 34.39
C GLU A 377 26.13 -12.67 33.33
N GLN A 378 25.27 -13.33 32.56
CA GLN A 378 25.66 -14.17 31.42
C GLN A 378 26.36 -13.37 30.31
N ALA A 379 25.98 -12.10 30.11
CA ALA A 379 26.63 -11.18 29.19
C ALA A 379 28.02 -10.70 29.65
N GLY A 380 28.50 -11.15 30.83
CA GLY A 380 29.81 -10.80 31.38
C GLY A 380 29.85 -9.44 32.09
N ILE A 381 28.70 -8.83 32.39
CA ILE A 381 28.58 -7.53 33.05
C ILE A 381 28.50 -7.76 34.58
N THR A 382 29.62 -8.16 35.17
CA THR A 382 29.71 -8.48 36.62
C THR A 382 30.40 -7.39 37.44
N THR A 383 31.22 -6.54 36.82
CA THR A 383 31.91 -5.44 37.52
C THR A 383 30.98 -4.27 37.81
N PRO A 384 31.15 -3.56 38.94
CA PRO A 384 30.29 -2.44 39.32
C PRO A 384 30.34 -1.30 38.28
N GLU A 385 31.50 -1.05 37.69
CA GLU A 385 31.70 -0.02 36.66
C GLU A 385 30.89 -0.30 35.37
N LEU A 386 30.83 -1.57 34.93
CA LEU A 386 30.05 -1.95 33.75
C LEU A 386 28.54 -1.91 34.04
N LYS A 387 28.13 -2.20 35.28
CA LYS A 387 26.73 -2.06 35.71
C LYS A 387 26.29 -0.59 35.71
N ASP A 388 27.15 0.32 36.18
CA ASP A 388 26.88 1.77 36.15
C ASP A 388 26.78 2.30 34.71
N GLN A 389 27.64 1.83 33.80
CA GLN A 389 27.57 2.16 32.37
C GLN A 389 26.29 1.62 31.72
N LEU A 390 25.89 0.38 32.02
CA LEU A 390 24.64 -0.20 31.52
C LEU A 390 23.43 0.61 32.00
N MET A 391 23.40 1.02 33.27
CA MET A 391 22.32 1.86 33.81
C MET A 391 22.26 3.23 33.13
N SER A 392 23.42 3.80 32.78
CA SER A 392 23.48 5.04 31.99
C SER A 392 22.87 4.87 30.58
N GLU A 393 23.17 3.76 29.90
CA GLU A 393 22.54 3.42 28.60
C GLU A 393 21.03 3.24 28.74
N VAL A 394 20.57 2.51 29.76
CA VAL A 394 19.14 2.29 30.04
C VAL A 394 18.43 3.62 30.29
N ASN A 395 19.00 4.50 31.11
CA ASN A 395 18.42 5.83 31.38
C ASN A 395 18.35 6.68 30.11
N SER A 396 19.40 6.64 29.28
CA SER A 396 19.42 7.35 27.98
C SER A 396 18.34 6.85 27.03
N LEU A 397 18.11 5.54 26.99
CA LEU A 397 17.04 4.92 26.21
C LEU A 397 15.64 5.29 26.76
N CYS A 398 15.47 5.27 28.08
CA CYS A 398 14.24 5.70 28.74
C CYS A 398 13.92 7.18 28.43
N GLU A 399 14.91 8.06 28.49
CA GLU A 399 14.76 9.47 28.15
C GLU A 399 14.39 9.66 26.67
N TYR A 400 15.05 8.93 25.77
CA TYR A 400 14.73 8.91 24.35
C TYR A 400 13.26 8.49 24.09
N ARG A 401 12.82 7.37 24.67
CA ARG A 401 11.45 6.86 24.53
C ARG A 401 10.43 7.80 25.18
N TYR A 402 10.76 8.41 26.31
CA TYR A 402 9.93 9.42 26.95
C TYR A 402 9.72 10.63 26.05
N LYS A 403 10.80 11.17 25.46
CA LYS A 403 10.72 12.28 24.50
C LYS A 403 9.88 11.91 23.27
N GLN A 404 10.05 10.71 22.72
CA GLN A 404 9.20 10.23 21.62
C GLN A 404 7.72 10.14 22.01
N LYS A 405 7.41 9.62 23.20
CA LYS A 405 6.03 9.53 23.70
C LYS A 405 5.42 10.92 23.92
N MET A 406 6.19 11.85 24.48
CA MET A 406 5.77 13.24 24.66
C MET A 406 5.54 13.94 23.33
N TYR A 407 6.44 13.76 22.35
CA TYR A 407 6.24 14.29 21.00
C TYR A 407 4.95 13.75 20.35
N ARG A 408 4.70 12.45 20.43
CA ARG A 408 3.44 11.84 19.95
C ARG A 408 2.22 12.41 20.67
N PHE A 409 2.30 12.55 22.00
CA PHE A 409 1.23 13.13 22.81
C PHE A 409 0.96 14.60 22.46
N GLU A 410 2.00 15.41 22.26
CA GLU A 410 1.88 16.81 21.86
C GLU A 410 1.31 16.94 20.45
N ARG A 411 1.70 16.07 19.52
CA ARG A 411 1.12 16.02 18.17
C ARG A 411 -0.35 15.62 18.22
N ALA A 412 -0.71 14.59 18.98
CA ALA A 412 -2.10 14.18 19.19
C ALA A 412 -2.93 15.30 19.86
N LYS A 413 -2.37 15.95 20.89
CA LYS A 413 -3.01 17.08 21.58
C LYS A 413 -3.18 18.29 20.66
N LYS A 414 -2.16 18.64 19.87
CA LYS A 414 -2.26 19.71 18.86
C LYS A 414 -3.32 19.37 17.82
N LYS A 415 -3.40 18.11 17.35
CA LYS A 415 -4.45 17.64 16.42
C LYS A 415 -5.84 17.78 17.04
N ILE A 416 -6.05 17.34 18.28
CA ILE A 416 -7.34 17.50 19.00
C ILE A 416 -7.68 18.98 19.25
N MET A 417 -6.67 19.82 19.55
CA MET A 417 -6.86 21.26 19.73
C MET A 417 -7.14 21.99 18.40
N LEU A 418 -6.57 21.52 17.29
CA LEU A 418 -6.86 21.99 15.93
C LEU A 418 -8.27 21.55 15.50
N ASP A 419 -8.67 20.31 15.77
CA ASP A 419 -10.03 19.79 15.53
C ASP A 419 -11.10 20.56 16.34
N ASN A 420 -10.77 21.03 17.55
CA ASN A 420 -11.70 21.83 18.36
C ASN A 420 -11.73 23.33 18.00
N ASN A 421 -10.71 23.86 17.30
CA ASN A 421 -10.63 25.30 16.97
C ASN A 421 -10.82 25.61 15.47
N ASN A 422 -10.63 24.65 14.57
CA ASN A 422 -10.77 24.83 13.12
C ASN A 422 -11.96 24.02 12.58
N ASN A 423 -13.09 24.70 12.39
CA ASN A 423 -14.18 24.24 11.53
C ASN A 423 -13.84 24.44 10.03
N SER A 424 -12.60 24.17 9.59
CA SER A 424 -12.25 24.21 8.16
C SER A 424 -10.91 23.55 7.80
N ASP A 425 -10.98 22.75 6.74
CA ASP A 425 -9.98 22.63 5.68
C ASP A 425 -8.64 21.95 6.01
N SER A 426 -8.70 20.63 6.21
CA SER A 426 -7.68 19.73 5.66
C SER A 426 -8.28 18.35 5.46
N ALA A 427 -8.10 17.79 4.26
CA ALA A 427 -8.64 16.50 3.87
C ALA A 427 -8.23 15.41 4.88
N PRO A 428 -9.19 14.66 5.46
CA PRO A 428 -8.89 13.55 6.36
C PRO A 428 -8.17 12.42 5.61
N GLN A 429 -6.84 12.40 5.72
CA GLN A 429 -5.98 11.21 5.56
C GLN A 429 -6.21 10.17 6.70
N ASP A 430 -7.33 10.28 7.41
CA ASP A 430 -7.50 9.82 8.79
C ASP A 430 -7.90 8.35 8.96
N LEU A 431 -8.16 7.61 7.88
CA LEU A 431 -8.46 6.18 7.99
C LEU A 431 -7.20 5.30 8.02
N GLU A 432 -6.08 5.73 7.44
CA GLU A 432 -4.81 4.98 7.49
C GLU A 432 -3.95 5.36 8.72
N ASP A 433 -3.95 6.63 9.10
CA ASP A 433 -3.13 7.13 10.21
C ASP A 433 -3.68 6.77 11.59
N TYR A 434 -5.00 6.61 11.74
CA TYR A 434 -5.61 6.22 13.01
C TYR A 434 -5.18 4.80 13.43
N TYR A 435 -5.14 3.85 12.49
CA TYR A 435 -4.64 2.48 12.73
C TYR A 435 -3.12 2.43 13.00
N SER A 436 -2.33 3.30 12.36
CA SER A 436 -0.87 3.34 12.61
C SER A 436 -0.51 3.87 14.00
N SER A 437 -1.38 4.69 14.61
CA SER A 437 -1.07 5.40 15.86
C SER A 437 -1.24 4.56 17.13
N GLU A 438 -2.10 3.54 17.12
CA GLU A 438 -2.33 2.69 18.30
C GLU A 438 -1.55 1.37 18.29
N GLU A 439 -1.14 0.83 17.12
CA GLU A 439 -0.59 -0.54 17.04
C GLU A 439 0.82 -0.71 16.47
N SER A 440 1.49 0.33 15.93
CA SER A 440 2.88 0.16 15.44
C SER A 440 3.92 0.41 16.54
N SER A 441 4.29 -0.67 17.23
CA SER A 441 5.55 -0.78 18.00
C SER A 441 6.76 -1.09 17.10
N SER A 442 6.58 -1.21 15.78
CA SER A 442 7.62 -1.63 14.86
C SER A 442 8.51 -0.46 14.41
N GLU A 443 9.83 -0.65 14.49
CA GLU A 443 10.83 0.34 14.06
C GLU A 443 10.74 0.69 12.57
N SER A 444 10.09 -0.15 11.75
CA SER A 444 10.03 -0.01 10.29
C SER A 444 9.17 1.16 9.80
N SER A 445 8.18 1.63 10.57
CA SER A 445 7.35 2.79 10.18
C SER A 445 8.00 4.13 10.54
N LEU A 446 9.21 4.11 11.12
CA LEU A 446 9.93 5.34 11.50
C LEU A 446 10.62 6.00 10.30
N ILE A 447 10.93 5.29 9.22
CA ILE A 447 11.77 5.82 8.13
C ILE A 447 10.94 6.59 7.09
N THR A 448 9.70 6.17 6.81
CA THR A 448 8.91 6.73 5.71
C THR A 448 8.25 8.08 5.98
N ASN A 449 8.09 8.46 7.25
CA ASN A 449 7.48 9.75 7.62
C ASN A 449 8.51 10.80 8.11
N MET A 450 9.82 10.58 7.91
CA MET A 450 10.89 11.48 8.37
C MET A 450 11.16 12.70 7.49
N THR A 451 10.48 12.88 6.35
CA THR A 451 10.89 13.89 5.37
C THR A 451 10.31 15.29 5.57
N ASN A 452 9.34 15.50 6.48
CA ASN A 452 8.60 16.77 6.51
C ASN A 452 8.75 17.63 7.78
N ASP A 453 9.47 17.20 8.82
CA ASP A 453 9.74 18.03 10.01
C ASP A 453 11.19 17.81 10.50
N SER A 454 12.15 18.47 9.86
CA SER A 454 13.59 18.34 10.16
C SER A 454 14.04 18.99 11.47
N GLU A 455 13.16 19.68 12.21
CA GLU A 455 13.54 20.45 13.40
C GLU A 455 13.47 19.67 14.73
N ASN A 456 12.86 18.48 14.78
CA ASN A 456 12.68 17.70 16.03
C ASN A 456 13.11 16.24 15.92
N ILE A 457 14.28 15.99 15.33
CA ILE A 457 14.88 14.64 15.32
C ILE A 457 15.66 14.47 16.62
N HIS A 458 15.08 13.76 17.59
CA HIS A 458 15.85 13.28 18.74
C HIS A 458 16.79 12.17 18.22
N PRO A 459 18.12 12.33 18.33
CA PRO A 459 19.06 11.30 17.87
C PRO A 459 18.92 10.05 18.75
N PHE A 460 18.99 8.88 18.12
CA PHE A 460 18.98 7.61 18.84
C PHE A 460 20.25 7.50 19.71
N PRO A 461 20.14 7.10 21.01
CA PRO A 461 21.29 7.00 21.88
C PRO A 461 22.24 5.90 21.41
N VAL A 462 23.55 6.10 21.56
CA VAL A 462 24.56 5.07 21.26
C VAL A 462 24.50 4.00 22.35
N LEU A 463 24.26 2.75 21.97
CA LEU A 463 24.17 1.60 22.88
C LEU A 463 25.36 0.67 22.64
N LEU A 464 26.15 0.36 23.68
CA LEU A 464 27.34 -0.50 23.60
C LEU A 464 27.20 -1.79 24.43
N LEU A 465 26.50 -1.73 25.55
CA LEU A 465 26.31 -2.86 26.47
C LEU A 465 24.95 -3.53 26.30
N ILE A 466 23.88 -2.78 26.02
CA ILE A 466 22.54 -3.34 25.78
C ILE A 466 22.55 -4.41 24.65
N PRO A 467 23.18 -4.18 23.47
CA PRO A 467 23.22 -5.18 22.39
C PRO A 467 23.97 -6.47 22.77
N LYS A 468 24.84 -6.43 23.79
CA LYS A 468 25.54 -7.62 24.30
C LYS A 468 24.69 -8.45 25.25
N VAL A 469 23.70 -7.83 25.90
CA VAL A 469 22.74 -8.51 26.79
C VAL A 469 21.59 -9.11 26.00
N THR A 470 21.20 -8.49 24.88
CA THR A 470 20.05 -8.91 24.06
C THR A 470 20.04 -10.40 23.66
N PRO A 471 21.16 -11.03 23.22
CA PRO A 471 21.15 -12.43 22.83
C PRO A 471 20.79 -13.38 23.98
N TYR A 472 21.30 -13.11 25.19
CA TYR A 472 21.04 -13.91 26.39
C TYR A 472 19.60 -13.72 26.86
N PHE A 473 19.10 -12.48 26.84
CA PHE A 473 17.69 -12.20 27.11
C PHE A 473 16.75 -12.94 26.14
N ILE A 474 17.06 -12.94 24.84
CA ILE A 474 16.28 -13.67 23.83
C ILE A 474 16.33 -15.18 24.11
N GLN A 475 17.48 -15.71 24.51
CA GLN A 475 17.61 -17.12 24.85
C GLN A 475 16.75 -17.50 26.08
N ASP A 476 16.72 -16.66 27.11
CA ASP A 476 15.87 -16.83 28.29
C ASP A 476 14.37 -16.74 27.93
N VAL A 477 14.00 -15.82 27.02
CA VAL A 477 12.64 -15.72 26.45
C VAL A 477 12.26 -17.01 25.71
N ILE A 478 13.13 -17.51 24.83
CA ILE A 478 12.88 -18.74 24.04
C ILE A 478 12.69 -19.95 24.95
N GLN A 479 13.40 -20.03 26.08
CA GLN A 479 13.24 -21.12 27.05
C GLN A 479 11.90 -21.09 27.80
N LEU A 480 11.32 -19.90 27.97
CA LEU A 480 10.01 -19.73 28.61
C LEU A 480 8.84 -19.96 27.64
N LEU A 481 9.05 -19.70 26.35
CA LEU A 481 8.02 -19.98 25.35
C LEU A 481 7.78 -21.50 25.28
N PRO A 482 6.53 -21.96 25.34
CA PRO A 482 6.23 -23.37 25.14
C PRO A 482 6.82 -23.77 23.79
N SER A 483 7.57 -24.87 23.74
CA SER A 483 8.10 -25.41 22.49
C SER A 483 6.93 -25.57 21.53
N THR A 484 6.82 -24.68 20.55
CA THR A 484 5.86 -24.84 19.46
C THR A 484 6.29 -26.12 18.77
N GLY A 485 5.54 -27.19 19.02
CA GLY A 485 5.73 -28.47 18.36
C GLY A 485 5.76 -28.22 16.86
N ALA A 486 6.85 -28.65 16.25
CA ALA A 486 7.02 -28.67 14.80
C ALA A 486 5.97 -29.55 14.13
#